data_AF-A0A2E7CYH9-F1
#
_entry.id   AF-A0A2E7CYH9-F1
#
_cell.length_a   1.000
_cell.length_b   1.000
_cell.length_c   1.000
_cell.angle_alpha   90.00
_cell.angle_beta   90.00
_cell.angle_gamma   90.00
#
_symmetry.space_group_name_H-M   'P 1'
#
loop_
_entity.id
_entity.type
_entity.pdbx_description
1 polymer ?
#
loop_
_entity_poly.entity_id
_entity_poly.type
_entity_poly.pdbx_seq_one_letter_code
_entity_poly.pdbx_strand_id
1 'polypeptide(L)'
;MDSIYRPIVYRWLLRYNLQSSDADDLTQNVMSIVSGKISGFEHNGHVGAFRKWLRTITSNQAKAFFRSGRLQPKATGSTTFLEMAEQLGDDSSPVSAAFDREHDRSSFSI
;
A
#
# COMPACT_ATOMS: atom_id res chain seq x y z
N MET A 1 -8.75 12.20 -5.27
CA MET A 1 -8.03 11.30 -4.34
C MET A 1 -7.41 10.11 -5.05
N ASP A 2 -8.17 9.37 -5.87
CA ASP A 2 -7.67 8.14 -6.53
C ASP A 2 -6.40 8.38 -7.38
N SER A 3 -6.36 9.47 -8.13
CA SER A 3 -5.23 9.84 -9.01
C SER A 3 -3.90 10.11 -8.30
N ILE A 4 -3.90 10.43 -7.00
CA ILE A 4 -2.68 10.69 -6.23
C ILE A 4 -2.21 9.42 -5.52
N TYR A 5 -3.13 8.67 -4.90
CA TYR A 5 -2.78 7.53 -4.07
C TYR A 5 -2.63 6.23 -4.85
N ARG A 6 -3.43 6.03 -5.90
CA ARG A 6 -3.36 4.83 -6.74
C ARG A 6 -1.96 4.63 -7.34
N PRO A 7 -1.30 5.65 -7.93
CA PRO A 7 0.04 5.48 -8.47
C PRO A 7 1.10 5.21 -7.39
N ILE A 8 0.92 5.74 -6.17
CA ILE A 8 1.84 5.49 -5.05
C ILE A 8 1.74 4.02 -4.64
N VAL A 9 0.53 3.53 -4.37
CA VAL A 9 0.29 2.13 -4.00
C VAL A 9 0.80 1.19 -5.09
N TYR A 10 0.43 1.44 -6.35
CA TYR A 10 0.83 0.62 -7.47
C TYR A 10 2.35 0.56 -7.66
N ARG A 11 3.04 1.71 -7.66
CA ARG A 11 4.51 1.76 -7.77
C ARG A 11 5.19 1.05 -6.60
N TRP A 12 4.63 1.16 -5.40
CA TRP A 12 5.17 0.47 -4.24
C TRP A 12 5.08 -1.05 -4.42
N LEU A 13 3.93 -1.55 -4.83
CA LEU A 13 3.68 -2.98 -5.07
C LEU A 13 4.60 -3.56 -6.16
N LEU A 14 4.84 -2.83 -7.26
CA LEU A 14 5.76 -3.26 -8.32
C LEU A 14 7.21 -3.45 -7.85
N ARG A 15 7.67 -2.73 -6.82
CA ARG A 15 9.04 -2.86 -6.29
C ARG A 15 9.31 -4.22 -5.65
N TYR A 16 8.27 -4.96 -5.27
CA TYR A 16 8.38 -6.25 -4.60
C TYR A 16 8.10 -7.42 -5.54
N ASN A 17 8.42 -7.25 -6.83
CA ASN A 17 8.44 -8.28 -7.87
C ASN A 17 7.08 -8.98 -8.12
N LEU A 18 5.99 -8.27 -7.84
CA LEU A 18 4.65 -8.66 -8.28
C LEU A 18 4.54 -8.62 -9.80
N GLN A 19 3.72 -9.50 -10.36
CA GLN A 19 3.23 -9.31 -11.73
C GLN A 19 2.37 -8.05 -11.78
N SER A 20 2.35 -7.38 -12.93
CA SER A 20 1.55 -6.16 -13.12
C SER A 20 0.06 -6.40 -12.85
N SER A 21 -0.45 -7.59 -13.19
CA SER A 21 -1.82 -8.01 -12.90
C SER A 21 -2.11 -8.08 -11.40
N ASP A 22 -1.22 -8.72 -10.62
CA ASP A 22 -1.39 -8.84 -9.17
C ASP A 22 -1.29 -7.47 -8.49
N ALA A 23 -0.35 -6.63 -8.96
CA ALA A 23 -0.21 -5.26 -8.48
C ALA A 23 -1.46 -4.42 -8.79
N ASP A 24 -2.06 -4.58 -9.97
CA ASP A 24 -3.31 -3.90 -10.33
C ASP A 24 -4.49 -4.38 -9.48
N ASP A 25 -4.69 -5.70 -9.37
CA ASP A 25 -5.74 -6.31 -8.54
C ASP A 25 -5.67 -5.83 -7.09
N LEU A 26 -4.46 -5.87 -6.51
CA LEU A 26 -4.25 -5.44 -5.14
C LEU A 26 -4.45 -3.93 -4.98
N THR A 27 -3.99 -3.13 -5.95
CA THR A 27 -4.23 -1.68 -5.96
C THR A 27 -5.72 -1.39 -6.00
N GLN A 28 -6.49 -2.06 -6.87
CA GLN A 28 -7.94 -1.89 -6.95
C GLN A 28 -8.64 -2.24 -5.62
N ASN A 29 -8.23 -3.34 -4.98
CA ASN A 29 -8.76 -3.74 -3.68
C ASN A 29 -8.49 -2.68 -2.60
N VAL A 30 -7.27 -2.12 -2.57
CA VAL A 30 -6.92 -1.02 -1.66
C VAL A 30 -7.79 0.21 -1.93
N MET A 31 -7.89 0.65 -3.19
CA MET A 31 -8.67 1.84 -3.56
C MET A 31 -10.16 1.69 -3.30
N SER A 32 -10.69 0.47 -3.42
CA SER A 32 -12.10 0.16 -3.10
C SER A 32 -12.37 0.35 -1.60
N ILE A 33 -11.47 -0.14 -0.74
CA ILE A 33 -11.57 0.04 0.72
C ILE A 33 -11.40 1.51 1.10
N VAL A 34 -10.42 2.19 0.51
CA VAL A 34 -10.19 3.62 0.74
C VAL A 34 -11.45 4.40 0.39
N SER A 35 -12.01 4.22 -0.79
CA SER A 35 -13.22 4.92 -1.24
C SER A 35 -14.44 4.64 -0.35
N GLY A 36 -14.58 3.42 0.18
CA GLY A 36 -15.67 3.07 1.08
C GLY A 36 -15.50 3.59 2.51
N LYS A 37 -14.26 3.79 2.98
CA LYS A 37 -13.97 4.18 4.37
C LYS A 37 -13.56 5.65 4.52
N ILE A 38 -13.26 6.34 3.43
CA ILE A 38 -12.75 7.72 3.46
C ILE A 38 -13.76 8.71 4.03
N SER A 39 -15.06 8.50 3.80
CA SER A 39 -16.13 9.38 4.31
C SER A 39 -16.23 9.38 5.84
N GLY A 40 -15.82 8.29 6.49
CA GLY A 40 -15.76 8.16 7.95
C GLY A 40 -14.34 8.34 8.51
N PHE A 41 -13.35 8.65 7.67
CA PHE A 41 -11.99 8.90 8.14
C PHE A 41 -11.92 10.32 8.73
N GLU A 42 -12.01 10.41 10.05
CA GLU A 42 -11.75 11.67 10.74
C GLU A 42 -10.26 11.98 10.72
N HIS A 43 -9.89 12.95 9.87
CA HIS A 43 -8.57 13.54 9.92
C HIS A 43 -8.49 14.39 11.19
N ASN A 44 -8.06 13.75 12.28
CA ASN A 44 -7.90 14.31 13.63
C ASN A 44 -6.82 15.41 13.74
N GLY A 45 -6.56 16.15 12.66
CA GLY A 45 -5.58 17.26 12.61
C GLY A 45 -4.12 16.81 12.62
N HIS A 46 -3.83 15.52 12.82
CA HIS A 46 -2.48 15.00 12.86
C HIS A 46 -1.92 14.80 11.46
N VAL A 47 -0.88 15.58 11.14
CA VAL A 47 -0.09 15.41 9.92
C VAL A 47 0.41 13.95 9.84
N GLY A 48 0.04 13.26 8.76
CA GLY A 48 0.44 11.87 8.53
C GLY A 48 -0.57 10.81 9.00
N ALA A 49 -1.66 11.19 9.68
CA ALA A 49 -2.72 10.24 10.06
C ALA A 49 -3.30 9.51 8.83
N PHE A 50 -3.53 10.25 7.74
CA PHE A 50 -4.00 9.67 6.49
C PHE A 50 -2.98 8.69 5.87
N ARG A 51 -1.69 9.03 5.85
CA ARG A 51 -0.63 8.16 5.32
C ARG A 51 -0.52 6.87 6.12
N LYS A 52 -0.51 6.97 7.44
CA LYS A 52 -0.54 5.83 8.36
C LYS A 52 -1.74 4.94 8.07
N TRP A 53 -2.92 5.53 7.92
CA TRP A 53 -4.13 4.78 7.58
C TRP A 53 -4.05 4.09 6.22
N LEU A 54 -3.57 4.78 5.19
CA LEU A 54 -3.39 4.22 3.84
C LEU A 54 -2.39 3.05 3.83
N ARG A 55 -1.26 3.17 4.52
CA ARG A 55 -0.29 2.06 4.61
C ARG A 55 -0.85 0.89 5.41
N THR A 56 -1.64 1.13 6.45
CA THR A 56 -2.33 0.06 7.19
C THR A 56 -3.30 -0.70 6.29
N ILE A 57 -4.11 -0.01 5.48
CA ILE A 57 -4.99 -0.67 4.50
C ILE A 57 -4.16 -1.48 3.50
N THR A 58 -3.09 -0.89 2.96
CA THR A 58 -2.22 -1.54 1.97
C THR A 58 -1.56 -2.80 2.53
N SER A 59 -1.00 -2.72 3.75
CA SER A 59 -0.41 -3.85 4.47
C SER A 59 -1.43 -4.97 4.70
N ASN A 60 -2.63 -4.63 5.17
CA ASN A 60 -3.68 -5.63 5.43
C ASN A 60 -4.14 -6.32 4.15
N GLN A 61 -4.33 -5.57 3.07
CA GLN A 61 -4.72 -6.14 1.78
C GLN A 61 -3.61 -6.98 1.17
N ALA A 62 -2.35 -6.58 1.29
CA ALA A 62 -1.21 -7.39 0.82
C ALA A 62 -1.13 -8.74 1.57
N LYS A 63 -1.28 -8.74 2.89
CA LYS A 63 -1.34 -9.97 3.69
C LYS A 63 -2.54 -10.84 3.31
N ALA A 64 -3.71 -10.25 3.10
CA ALA A 64 -4.91 -10.98 2.67
C ALA A 64 -4.74 -11.59 1.28
N PHE A 65 -4.15 -10.84 0.34
CA PHE A 65 -3.85 -11.29 -1.02
C PHE A 65 -2.88 -12.47 -1.01
N PHE A 66 -1.81 -12.40 -0.23
CA PHE A 66 -0.88 -13.52 -0.02
C PHE A 66 -1.60 -14.76 0.53
N ARG A 67 -2.38 -14.60 1.61
CA ARG A 67 -3.14 -15.70 2.26
C ARG A 67 -4.18 -16.33 1.33
N SER A 68 -4.72 -15.58 0.38
CA SER A 68 -5.69 -16.10 -0.58
C SER A 68 -5.10 -17.04 -1.64
N GLY A 69 -3.77 -17.15 -1.71
CA GLY A 69 -3.08 -17.95 -2.74
C GLY A 69 -3.21 -17.39 -4.16
N ARG A 70 -3.78 -16.19 -4.32
CA ARG A 70 -3.94 -15.51 -5.62
C ARG A 70 -2.63 -14.93 -6.17
N LEU A 71 -1.60 -14.83 -5.33
CA LEU A 71 -0.29 -14.33 -5.71
C LEU A 71 0.35 -15.24 -6.77
N GLN A 72 0.74 -14.66 -7.91
CA GLN A 72 1.49 -15.31 -8.98
C GLN A 72 2.91 -14.70 -9.04
N PRO A 73 3.87 -15.23 -8.27
CA PRO A 73 5.21 -14.63 -8.18
C PRO A 73 5.94 -14.72 -9.51
N LYS A 74 6.54 -13.62 -9.97
CA LYS A 74 7.39 -13.64 -11.19
C LYS A 74 8.73 -14.37 -10.96
N ALA A 75 9.13 -14.54 -9.70
CA ALA A 75 10.22 -15.37 -9.17
C ALA A 75 9.87 -15.76 -7.71
N THR A 76 10.60 -16.66 -7.05
CA THR A 76 10.35 -17.22 -5.68
C THR A 76 10.19 -16.21 -4.52
N GLY A 77 10.05 -14.91 -4.79
CA GLY A 77 9.94 -13.80 -3.84
C GLY A 77 8.61 -13.66 -3.09
N SER A 78 7.82 -14.72 -2.95
CA SER A 78 6.57 -14.70 -2.15
C SER A 78 6.85 -14.34 -0.69
N THR A 79 7.96 -14.83 -0.12
CA THR A 79 8.40 -14.51 1.24
C THR A 79 8.76 -13.02 1.37
N THR A 80 9.48 -12.46 0.39
CA THR A 80 9.84 -11.04 0.35
C THR A 80 8.61 -10.13 0.28
N PHE A 81 7.55 -10.57 -0.40
CA PHE A 81 6.28 -9.84 -0.45
C PHE A 81 5.55 -9.82 0.90
N LEU A 82 5.51 -10.95 1.62
CA LEU A 82 4.90 -11.00 2.94
C LEU A 82 5.68 -10.18 3.97
N GLU A 83 7.00 -10.29 3.99
CA GLU A 83 7.88 -9.48 4.86
C GLU A 83 7.68 -7.99 4.62
N MET A 84 7.59 -7.57 3.35
CA MET A 84 7.23 -6.20 3.00
C MET A 84 5.88 -5.80 3.56
N ALA A 85 4.86 -6.64 3.39
CA ALA A 85 3.52 -6.34 3.86
C ALA A 85 3.48 -6.19 5.38
N GLU A 86 4.25 -7.00 6.11
CA GLU A 86 4.41 -6.87 7.57
C GLU A 86 5.09 -5.56 7.95
N GLN A 87 6.25 -5.27 7.36
CA GLN A 87 7.00 -4.04 7.64
C GLN A 87 6.19 -2.79 7.28
N LEU A 88 5.43 -2.78 6.18
CA LEU A 88 4.59 -1.65 5.80
C LEU A 88 3.53 -1.32 6.87
N GLY A 89 3.06 -2.33 7.60
CA GLY A 89 2.13 -2.17 8.73
C GLY A 89 2.80 -1.70 10.02
N ASP A 90 4.10 -1.89 10.17
CA ASP A 90 4.89 -1.50 11.34
C ASP A 90 5.38 -0.05 11.22
N ASP A 91 4.89 0.80 12.13
CA ASP A 91 5.24 2.22 12.26
C ASP A 91 6.74 2.48 12.43
N SER A 92 7.46 1.52 13.00
CA SER A 92 8.89 1.64 13.29
C SER A 92 9.79 1.13 12.17
N SER A 93 9.20 0.55 11.12
CA SER A 93 9.97 -0.09 10.05
C SER A 93 10.56 0.92 9.05
N PRO A 94 11.69 0.57 8.42
CA PRO A 94 12.24 1.37 7.33
C PRO A 94 11.33 1.40 6.09
N VAL A 95 10.47 0.39 5.89
CA VAL A 95 9.53 0.29 4.76
C VAL A 95 8.38 1.29 4.91
N SER A 96 7.82 1.43 6.11
CA SER A 96 6.76 2.42 6.36
C SER A 96 7.29 3.85 6.21
N ALA A 97 8.48 4.14 6.74
CA ALA A 97 9.15 5.43 6.56
C ALA A 97 9.48 5.73 5.08
N ALA A 98 9.84 4.72 4.30
CA ALA A 98 10.11 4.89 2.87
C ALA A 98 8.82 5.12 2.05
N PHE A 99 7.71 4.48 2.41
CA PHE A 99 6.39 4.74 1.84
C PHE A 99 5.94 6.19 2.11
N ASP A 100 6.13 6.67 3.34
CA ASP A 100 5.76 8.04 3.71
C ASP A 100 6.56 9.09 2.92
N ARG A 101 7.86 8.86 2.71
CA ARG A 101 8.70 9.74 1.86
C ARG A 101 8.28 9.73 0.39
N GLU A 102 7.89 8.57 -0.15
CA GLU A 102 7.36 8.46 -1.52
C GLU A 102 6.10 9.31 -1.70
N HIS A 103 5.22 9.26 -0.70
CA HIS A 103 4.02 10.05 -0.65
C HIS A 103 4.35 11.55 -0.62
N ASP A 104 5.23 12.00 0.30
CA ASP A 104 5.61 13.40 0.42
C ASP A 104 6.21 13.96 -0.88
N ARG A 105 7.03 13.16 -1.58
CA ARG A 105 7.58 13.52 -2.90
C ARG A 105 6.49 13.65 -3.96
N SER A 106 5.49 12.78 -3.94
CA SER A 106 4.40 12.77 -4.92
C SER A 106 3.40 13.91 -4.69
N SER A 107 3.24 14.36 -3.45
CA SER A 107 2.41 15.52 -3.09
C SER A 107 3.01 16.87 -3.48
N PHE A 108 4.33 16.95 -3.71
CA PHE A 108 5.05 18.18 -4.09
C PHE A 108 5.13 18.45 -5.60
N SER A 109 4.59 17.55 -6.43
CA SER A 109 4.69 17.61 -7.90
C SER A 109 3.41 18.09 -8.60
N ILE A 110 2.46 18.65 -7.86
CA ILE A 110 1.19 19.21 -8.38
C ILE A 110 1.14 20.70 -8.09
#